data_AF-A0A7K0Q3M7-F1
#
_entry.id   AF-A0A7K0Q3M7-F1
#
_cell.length_a   1.000
_cell.length_b   1.000
_cell.length_c   1.000
_cell.angle_alpha   90.00
_cell.angle_beta   90.00
_cell.angle_gamma   90.00
#
_symmetry.space_group_name_H-M   'P 1'
#
loop_
_entity.id
_entity.type
_entity.pdbx_description
1 polymer ?
#
loop_
_entity_poly.entity_id
_entity_poly.type
_entity_poly.pdbx_seq_one_letter_code
_entity_poly.pdbx_strand_id
1 'polypeptide(L)'
;ISLSGVYGGAADPITMLTHFDKQLGLHMGQCNVKRWVPEIMPLLTDDDPLGVDTFASHRLPISQAPEAYAKFRAKEEGWQKVQLKPGLVPSEG
;
A
#
# COMPACT_ATOMS: atom_id res chain seq x y z
N ILE A 1 2.83 11.59 -16.09
CA ILE A 1 2.03 10.76 -15.15
C ILE A 1 2.91 9.62 -14.67
N SER A 2 2.88 9.28 -13.38
CA SER A 2 3.66 8.15 -12.83
C SER A 2 2.74 6.99 -12.48
N LEU A 3 3.06 5.80 -12.98
CA LEU A 3 2.37 4.55 -12.65
C LEU A 3 3.30 3.66 -11.83
N SER A 4 2.93 3.38 -10.58
CA SER A 4 3.70 2.52 -9.67
C SER A 4 2.90 1.26 -9.35
N GLY A 5 3.52 0.09 -9.46
CA GLY A 5 2.89 -1.19 -9.15
C GLY A 5 3.76 -2.40 -9.47
N VAL A 6 3.24 -3.60 -9.21
CA VAL A 6 3.87 -4.86 -9.65
C VAL A 6 3.22 -5.27 -10.96
N TYR A 7 4.02 -5.37 -12.02
CA TYR A 7 3.54 -5.83 -13.32
C TYR A 7 3.52 -7.36 -13.34
N GLY A 8 2.32 -7.95 -13.24
CA GLY A 8 2.12 -9.40 -13.11
C GLY A 8 2.16 -10.20 -14.42
N GLY A 9 2.44 -9.57 -15.56
CA GLY A 9 2.42 -10.17 -16.90
C GLY A 9 1.83 -9.21 -17.94
N ALA A 10 1.75 -9.62 -19.21
CA ALA A 10 1.27 -8.83 -20.36
C ALA A 10 -0.25 -8.51 -20.32
N ALA A 11 -0.78 -8.14 -19.15
CA ALA A 11 -2.19 -8.23 -18.80
C ALA A 11 -3.04 -7.01 -19.21
N ASP A 12 -2.45 -5.86 -19.54
CA ASP A 12 -3.21 -4.68 -19.91
C ASP A 12 -2.73 -4.06 -21.24
N PRO A 13 -3.59 -4.01 -22.28
CA PRO A 13 -3.30 -3.22 -23.47
C PRO A 13 -3.41 -1.73 -23.10
N ILE A 14 -2.27 -1.03 -23.10
CA ILE A 14 -2.23 0.42 -22.98
C ILE A 14 -2.88 1.01 -24.25
N THR A 15 -3.90 1.87 -24.11
CA THR A 15 -4.57 2.53 -25.24
C THR A 15 -3.66 3.56 -25.93
N MET A 16 -2.75 3.09 -26.79
CA MET A 16 -1.68 3.91 -27.38
C MET A 16 -2.19 5.12 -28.18
N LEU A 17 -3.28 4.98 -28.93
CA LEU A 17 -3.87 6.08 -29.73
C LEU A 17 -4.26 7.26 -28.83
N THR A 18 -4.98 7.01 -27.74
CA THR A 18 -5.41 8.07 -26.82
C THR A 18 -4.25 8.74 -26.11
N HIS A 19 -3.19 8.01 -25.79
CA HIS A 19 -1.99 8.58 -25.20
C HIS A 19 -1.24 9.48 -26.18
N PHE A 20 -1.18 9.07 -27.46
CA PHE A 20 -0.57 9.84 -28.54
C PHE A 20 -1.34 11.13 -28.83
N ASP A 21 -2.66 11.04 -29.02
CA ASP A 21 -3.52 12.21 -29.31
C ASP A 21 -3.46 13.26 -28.19
N LYS A 22 -3.32 12.80 -26.94
CA LYS A 22 -3.19 13.67 -25.75
C LYS A 22 -1.75 14.02 -25.39
N GLN A 23 -0.77 13.53 -26.15
CA GLN A 23 0.67 13.74 -25.92
C GLN A 23 1.12 13.45 -24.47
N LEU A 24 0.60 12.35 -23.88
CA LEU A 24 0.86 12.02 -22.47
C LEU A 24 2.19 11.30 -22.28
N GLY A 25 3.02 11.78 -21.36
CA GLY A 25 4.21 11.09 -20.86
C GLY A 25 3.90 10.16 -19.68
N LEU A 26 4.29 8.89 -19.77
CA LEU A 26 4.19 7.90 -18.70
C LEU A 26 5.58 7.53 -18.14
N HIS A 27 5.75 7.63 -16.83
CA HIS A 27 6.88 7.06 -16.09
C HIS A 27 6.38 5.85 -15.31
N MET A 28 6.99 4.68 -15.50
CA MET A 28 6.48 3.41 -14.97
C MET A 28 7.58 2.67 -14.20
N GLY A 29 7.19 1.87 -13.22
CA GLY A 29 8.11 0.99 -12.50
C GLY A 29 7.67 0.64 -11.09
N GLN A 30 8.59 0.06 -10.31
CA GLN A 30 8.44 -0.07 -8.87
C GLN A 30 8.49 1.30 -8.19
N CYS A 31 7.88 1.43 -7.01
CA CYS A 31 7.95 2.67 -6.25
C CYS A 31 9.40 2.96 -5.82
N ASN A 32 9.89 4.17 -6.12
CA ASN A 32 11.23 4.63 -5.74
C ASN A 32 11.30 5.07 -4.27
N VAL A 33 10.92 4.20 -3.34
CA VAL A 33 10.75 4.54 -1.91
C VAL A 33 11.95 5.30 -1.36
N LYS A 34 13.18 4.78 -1.56
CA LYS A 34 14.42 5.39 -1.04
C LYS A 34 14.63 6.85 -1.50
N ARG A 35 14.20 7.20 -2.71
CA ARG A 35 14.33 8.58 -3.23
C ARG A 35 13.45 9.56 -2.48
N TRP A 36 12.28 9.11 -2.04
CA TRP A 36 11.26 9.95 -1.39
C TRP A 36 11.34 9.95 0.13
N VAL A 37 12.05 8.99 0.75
CA VAL A 37 12.22 8.92 2.20
C VAL A 37 12.62 10.26 2.83
N PRO A 38 13.65 11.01 2.35
CA PRO A 38 14.03 12.28 2.97
C PRO A 38 12.94 13.36 2.94
N GLU A 39 12.02 13.29 1.98
CA GLU A 39 10.91 14.24 1.83
C GLU A 39 9.68 13.83 2.65
N ILE A 40 9.47 12.52 2.84
CA ILE A 40 8.33 11.97 3.59
C ILE A 40 8.60 11.96 5.09
N MET A 41 9.82 11.60 5.53
CA MET A 41 10.14 11.46 6.95
C MET A 41 9.83 12.70 7.80
N PRO A 42 10.08 13.95 7.33
CA PRO A 42 9.73 15.15 8.08
C PRO A 42 8.22 15.38 8.26
N LEU A 43 7.37 14.68 7.49
CA LEU A 43 5.90 14.76 7.61
C LEU A 43 5.34 13.76 8.63
N LEU A 44 6.17 12.85 9.15
CA LEU A 44 5.78 11.86 10.15
C LEU A 44 6.00 12.45 11.55
N THR A 45 5.22 13.47 11.87
CA THR A 45 5.22 14.17 13.17
C THR A 45 3.93 13.86 13.95
N ASP A 46 3.88 14.28 15.22
CA ASP A 46 2.69 14.14 16.07
C ASP A 46 1.45 14.86 15.51
N ASP A 47 1.64 15.86 14.64
CA ASP A 47 0.53 16.53 13.94
C ASP A 47 -0.15 15.63 12.89
N ASP A 48 0.48 14.51 12.53
CA ASP A 48 0.04 13.48 11.58
C ASP A 48 -0.70 14.01 10.34
N PRO A 49 -0.09 14.90 9.53
CA PRO A 49 -0.73 15.46 8.35
C PRO A 49 -1.06 14.41 7.26
N LEU A 50 -0.50 13.21 7.38
CA LEU A 50 -0.72 12.10 6.46
C LEU A 50 -1.72 11.05 7.00
N GLY A 51 -2.19 11.19 8.24
CA GLY A 51 -3.12 10.26 8.88
C GLY A 51 -2.54 8.85 9.09
N VAL A 52 -1.21 8.69 9.17
CA VAL A 52 -0.55 7.38 9.23
C VAL A 52 -0.81 6.63 10.53
N ASP A 53 -1.08 7.34 11.62
CA ASP A 53 -1.27 6.73 12.94
C ASP A 53 -2.59 5.97 13.01
N THR A 54 -3.61 6.42 12.29
CA THR A 54 -4.92 5.77 12.23
C THR A 54 -5.12 4.92 10.99
N PHE A 55 -4.19 4.97 10.04
CA PHE A 55 -4.30 4.28 8.75
C PHE A 55 -4.39 2.75 8.85
N ALA A 56 -3.74 2.13 9.84
CA ALA A 56 -3.83 0.70 10.07
C ALA A 56 -5.19 0.33 10.67
N SER A 57 -6.07 -0.28 9.87
CA SER A 57 -7.38 -0.72 10.34
C SER A 57 -7.30 -1.87 11.35
N HIS A 58 -6.24 -2.68 11.30
CA HIS A 58 -6.02 -3.77 12.25
C HIS A 58 -4.55 -3.83 12.70
N ARG A 59 -4.34 -4.11 13.99
CA ARG A 59 -3.02 -4.37 14.59
C ARG A 59 -3.06 -5.71 15.31
N LEU A 60 -2.43 -6.72 14.72
CA LEU A 60 -2.61 -8.12 15.13
C LEU A 60 -1.26 -8.78 15.46
N PRO A 61 -1.25 -9.82 16.31
CA PRO A 61 -0.04 -10.61 16.53
C PRO A 61 0.31 -11.42 15.27
N ILE A 62 1.57 -11.81 15.12
CA ILE A 62 2.03 -12.58 13.95
C ILE A 62 1.32 -13.95 13.82
N SER A 63 0.88 -14.52 14.94
CA SER A 63 0.13 -15.78 14.97
C SER A 63 -1.22 -15.70 14.24
N GLN A 64 -1.81 -14.52 14.12
CA GLN A 64 -3.07 -14.28 13.39
C GLN A 64 -2.85 -13.93 11.91
N ALA A 65 -1.60 -13.93 11.42
CA ALA A 65 -1.31 -13.61 10.02
C ALA A 65 -2.12 -14.45 9.01
N PRO A 66 -2.29 -15.79 9.16
CA PRO A 66 -3.05 -16.58 8.19
C PRO A 66 -4.49 -16.10 8.00
N GLU A 67 -5.20 -15.83 9.10
CA GLU A 67 -6.56 -15.29 9.07
C GLU A 67 -6.58 -13.90 8.44
N ALA A 68 -5.64 -13.04 8.85
CA ALA A 68 -5.56 -11.68 8.32
C ALA A 68 -5.33 -11.63 6.80
N TYR A 69 -4.49 -12.52 6.28
CA TYR A 69 -4.27 -12.67 4.84
C TYR A 69 -5.55 -13.14 4.13
N ALA A 70 -6.31 -14.07 4.71
CA ALA A 70 -7.56 -14.56 4.13
C ALA A 70 -8.60 -13.43 4.00
N LYS A 71 -8.83 -12.68 5.08
CA LYS A 71 -9.80 -11.58 5.14
C LYS A 71 -9.40 -10.40 4.23
N PHE A 72 -8.12 -10.04 4.25
CA PHE A 72 -7.58 -9.00 3.36
C PHE A 72 -7.72 -9.38 1.87
N ARG A 73 -7.39 -10.63 1.52
CA ARG A 73 -7.55 -11.14 0.14
C ARG A 73 -9.02 -11.17 -0.29
N ALA A 74 -9.92 -11.55 0.62
CA ALA A 74 -11.36 -11.58 0.38
C ALA A 74 -11.99 -10.17 0.28
N LYS A 75 -11.23 -9.11 0.58
CA LYS A 75 -11.70 -7.71 0.63
C LYS A 75 -12.91 -7.57 1.56
N GLU A 76 -12.86 -8.25 2.71
CA GLU A 76 -13.88 -8.10 3.74
C GLU A 76 -13.99 -6.63 4.18
N GLU A 77 -15.20 -6.21 4.54
CA GLU A 77 -15.45 -4.84 4.97
C GLU A 77 -14.55 -4.46 6.17
N GLY A 78 -13.89 -3.30 6.09
CA GLY A 78 -12.94 -2.83 7.11
C GLY A 78 -11.51 -3.37 6.99
N TRP A 79 -11.23 -4.37 6.14
CA TRP A 79 -9.90 -4.97 5.98
C TRP A 79 -9.02 -4.23 4.94
N GLN A 80 -8.58 -3.02 5.29
CA GLN A 80 -7.83 -2.12 4.40
C GLN A 80 -6.31 -2.11 4.63
N LYS A 81 -5.87 -2.14 5.89
CA LYS A 81 -4.44 -2.15 6.25
C LYS A 81 -4.22 -2.93 7.53
N VAL A 82 -3.51 -4.05 7.41
CA VAL A 82 -3.13 -4.87 8.57
C VAL A 82 -1.67 -4.59 8.91
N GLN A 83 -1.41 -4.23 10.17
CA GLN A 83 -0.08 -4.17 10.75
C GLN A 83 0.13 -5.40 11.66
N LEU A 84 1.02 -6.31 11.25
CA LEU A 84 1.40 -7.45 12.08
C LEU A 84 2.51 -7.03 13.05
N LYS A 85 2.29 -7.26 14.35
CA LYS A 85 3.24 -6.96 15.44
C LYS A 85 3.82 -8.27 15.98
N PRO A 86 5.07 -8.64 15.65
CA PRO A 86 5.65 -9.92 16.05
C PRO A 86 5.74 -10.14 17.57
N GLY A 87 5.94 -9.08 18.34
CA GLY A 87 6.02 -9.14 19.80
C GLY A 87 4.68 -8.99 20.54
N LEU A 88 3.56 -8.84 19.81
CA LEU A 88 2.25 -8.80 20.45
C LEU A 88 1.85 -10.23 20.84
N VAL A 89 1.59 -10.46 22.12
CA VAL A 89 1.01 -11.73 22.60
C VAL A 89 -0.49 -11.67 22.31
N PRO A 90 -1.12 -12.75 21.79
CA PRO A 90 -2.56 -12.80 21.67
C PRO A 90 -3.22 -12.53 23.02
N SER A 91 -4.27 -11.72 23.05
CA SER A 91 -5.12 -11.65 24.24
C SER A 91 -5.69 -13.04 24.49
N GLU A 92 -5.45 -13.61 25.67
CA GLU A 92 -6.13 -14.81 26.11
C GLU A 92 -7.64 -14.55 26.05
N GLY A 93 -8.34 -15.36 25.26
CA GLY A 93 -9.79 -15.47 25.28
C GLY A 93 -10.21 -16.59 26.21
#